data_AF-A0A198A395-F1
#
_entry.id   AF-A0A198A395-F1
#
_cell.length_a   1.000
_cell.length_b   1.000
_cell.length_c   1.000
_cell.angle_alpha   90.00
_cell.angle_beta   90.00
_cell.angle_gamma   90.00
#
_symmetry.space_group_name_H-M   'P 1'
#
loop_
_entity.id
_entity.type
_entity.pdbx_description
1 polymer ?
#
loop_
_entity_poly.entity_id
_entity_poly.type
_entity_poly.pdbx_seq_one_letter_code
_entity_poly.pdbx_strand_id
1 'polypeptide(L)'
;MLKRSLVESILSLLDIETIKKIKAEYFNGKETKLSFEVAQSPIEREVMLSAWLDSIKWRALAEFKIELYDGTSYKIKFGDD
;
A
#
# COMPACT_ATOMS: atom_id res chain seq x y z
N MET A 1 10.91 -2.43 -10.79
CA MET A 1 11.07 -3.50 -9.78
C MET A 1 11.43 -2.92 -8.40
N LEU A 2 12.34 -1.93 -8.34
CA LEU A 2 12.75 -1.26 -7.09
C LEU A 2 11.60 -0.70 -6.22
N LYS A 3 10.60 -0.02 -6.82
CA LYS A 3 9.47 0.59 -6.07
C LYS A 3 8.62 -0.45 -5.32
N ARG A 4 8.36 -1.60 -5.95
CA ARG A 4 7.56 -2.69 -5.35
C ARG A 4 8.28 -3.30 -4.16
N SER A 5 9.54 -3.69 -4.35
CA SER A 5 10.35 -4.30 -3.29
C SER A 5 10.50 -3.39 -2.07
N LEU A 6 10.71 -2.08 -2.27
CA LEU A 6 10.75 -1.12 -1.15
C LEU A 6 9.44 -1.10 -0.35
N VAL A 7 8.30 -1.06 -1.06
CA VAL A 7 6.98 -1.06 -0.42
C VAL A 7 6.73 -2.37 0.32
N GLU A 8 7.06 -3.52 -0.28
CA GLU A 8 6.93 -4.83 0.36
C GLU A 8 7.80 -4.94 1.61
N SER A 9 9.03 -4.40 1.59
CA SER A 9 9.87 -4.32 2.79
C SER A 9 9.23 -3.48 3.89
N ILE A 10 8.64 -2.33 3.57
CA ILE A 10 7.95 -1.50 4.57
C ILE A 10 6.72 -2.21 5.11
N LEU A 11 5.92 -2.85 4.26
CA LEU A 11 4.75 -3.61 4.67
C LEU A 11 5.13 -4.80 5.56
N SER A 12 6.26 -5.45 5.31
CA SER A 12 6.76 -6.57 6.15
C SER A 12 7.17 -6.16 7.57
N LEU A 13 7.36 -4.85 7.82
CA LEU A 13 7.65 -4.31 9.14
C LEU A 13 6.39 -3.95 9.93
N LEU A 14 5.20 -4.10 9.31
CA LEU A 14 3.92 -3.72 9.88
C LEU A 14 3.04 -4.96 10.03
N ASP A 15 2.34 -5.07 11.15
CA ASP A 15 1.30 -6.07 11.32
C ASP A 15 0.10 -5.69 10.42
N ILE A 16 -0.32 -6.60 9.54
CA ILE A 16 -1.41 -6.37 8.59
C ILE A 16 -2.73 -5.96 9.27
N GLU A 17 -2.92 -6.37 10.52
CA GLU A 17 -4.08 -6.03 11.34
C GLU A 17 -4.13 -4.55 11.74
N THR A 18 -2.97 -3.91 11.85
CA THR A 18 -2.84 -2.48 12.19
C THR A 18 -3.09 -1.58 11.00
N ILE A 19 -2.95 -2.11 9.77
CA ILE A 19 -3.16 -1.36 8.54
C ILE A 19 -4.66 -1.17 8.33
N LYS A 20 -5.07 0.08 8.23
CA LYS A 20 -6.44 0.48 7.93
C LYS A 20 -6.64 0.68 6.44
N LYS A 21 -5.69 1.33 5.78
CA LYS A 21 -5.82 1.73 4.39
C LYS A 21 -4.49 1.91 3.71
N ILE A 22 -4.46 1.57 2.43
CA ILE A 22 -3.32 1.79 1.55
C ILE A 22 -3.80 2.52 0.30
N LYS A 23 -2.99 3.46 -0.20
CA LYS A 23 -3.24 4.22 -1.42
C LYS A 23 -2.01 4.22 -2.31
N ALA A 24 -2.26 4.16 -3.61
CA ALA A 24 -1.26 4.25 -4.66
C ALA A 24 -1.72 5.32 -5.68
N GLU A 25 -0.95 6.39 -5.81
CA GLU A 25 -1.21 7.49 -6.73
C GLU A 25 -0.20 7.45 -7.89
N TYR A 26 -0.69 7.60 -9.11
CA TYR A 26 0.08 7.55 -10.34
C TYR A 26 0.45 8.96 -10.83
N PHE A 27 1.50 9.09 -11.64
CA PHE A 27 1.93 10.39 -12.19
C PHE A 27 0.86 11.12 -13.03
N ASN A 28 -0.15 10.40 -13.52
CA ASN A 28 -1.29 10.98 -14.23
C ASN A 28 -2.43 11.44 -13.31
N GLY A 29 -2.21 11.48 -11.99
CA GLY A 29 -3.18 11.88 -10.98
C GLY A 29 -4.27 10.86 -10.67
N LYS A 30 -4.26 9.67 -11.30
CA LYS A 30 -5.18 8.59 -10.92
C LYS A 30 -4.71 7.94 -9.62
N GLU A 31 -5.65 7.51 -8.78
CA GLU A 31 -5.36 6.75 -7.56
C GLU A 31 -6.09 5.40 -7.53
N THR A 32 -5.48 4.42 -6.89
CA THR A 32 -6.14 3.19 -6.41
C THR A 32 -5.94 3.06 -4.91
N LYS A 33 -6.93 2.46 -4.23
CA LYS A 33 -6.93 2.31 -2.78
C LYS A 33 -7.40 0.93 -2.37
N LEU A 34 -6.80 0.42 -1.30
CA LEU A 34 -7.25 -0.76 -0.57
C LEU A 34 -7.58 -0.33 0.85
N SER A 35 -8.70 -0.78 1.40
CA SER A 35 -9.09 -0.52 2.79
C SER A 35 -9.48 -1.84 3.43
N PHE A 36 -9.08 -2.01 4.69
CA PHE A 36 -9.39 -3.18 5.47
C PHE A 36 -10.48 -2.85 6.47
N GLU A 37 -11.37 -3.80 6.70
CA GLU A 37 -12.36 -3.72 7.78
C GLU A 37 -11.77 -4.31 9.06
N VAL A 38 -12.12 -3.75 10.22
CA VAL A 38 -11.57 -4.18 11.52
C VAL A 38 -11.81 -5.67 11.76
N ALA A 39 -12.96 -6.19 11.33
CA ALA A 39 -13.35 -7.59 11.53
C ALA A 39 -12.70 -8.59 10.55
N GLN A 40 -11.98 -8.13 9.52
CA GLN A 40 -11.31 -9.03 8.57
C GLN A 40 -10.14 -9.76 9.23
N SER A 41 -10.04 -11.06 8.97
CA SER A 41 -8.95 -11.88 9.46
C SER A 41 -7.60 -11.51 8.80
N PRO A 42 -6.46 -11.77 9.46
CA PRO A 42 -5.14 -11.51 8.88
C PRO A 42 -4.96 -12.15 7.49
N ILE A 43 -5.40 -13.40 7.34
CA ILE A 43 -5.26 -14.16 6.09
C ILE A 43 -6.05 -13.50 4.95
N GLU A 44 -7.29 -13.08 5.20
CA GLU A 44 -8.08 -12.36 4.19
C GLU A 44 -7.41 -11.07 3.77
N ARG A 45 -6.85 -10.32 4.73
CA ARG A 45 -6.15 -9.07 4.45
C ARG A 45 -4.88 -9.29 3.64
N GLU A 46 -4.10 -10.34 3.93
CA GLU A 46 -2.91 -10.71 3.16
C GLU A 46 -3.26 -11.07 1.71
N VAL A 47 -4.32 -11.84 1.50
CA VAL A 47 -4.80 -12.20 0.16
C VAL A 47 -5.22 -10.96 -0.62
N MET A 48 -6.01 -10.07 0.01
CA MET A 48 -6.44 -8.81 -0.60
C MET A 48 -5.26 -7.89 -0.89
N LEU A 49 -4.30 -7.79 0.03
CA LEU A 49 -3.09 -6.98 -0.14
C LEU A 49 -2.27 -7.49 -1.32
N SER A 50 -2.00 -8.79 -1.37
CA SER A 50 -1.20 -9.42 -2.42
C SER A 50 -1.83 -9.19 -3.80
N ALA A 51 -3.13 -9.48 -3.94
CA ALA A 51 -3.87 -9.24 -5.18
C ALA A 51 -3.88 -7.77 -5.60
N TRP A 52 -4.03 -6.85 -4.64
CA TRP A 52 -3.99 -5.42 -4.92
C TRP A 52 -2.60 -4.95 -5.35
N LEU A 53 -1.53 -5.37 -4.67
CA LEU A 53 -0.14 -5.05 -5.03
C LEU A 53 0.22 -5.54 -6.44
N ASP A 54 -0.30 -6.70 -6.84
CA ASP A 54 -0.13 -7.23 -8.20
C ASP A 54 -0.89 -6.41 -9.25
N SER A 55 -1.99 -5.75 -8.89
CA SER A 55 -2.76 -4.88 -9.79
C SER A 55 -2.09 -3.52 -10.06
N ILE A 56 -1.12 -3.10 -9.23
CA ILE A 56 -0.51 -1.78 -9.29
C ILE A 56 0.44 -1.67 -10.49
N LYS A 57 0.28 -0.58 -11.25
CA LYS A 57 1.23 -0.20 -12.31
C LYS A 57 2.45 0.50 -11.69
N TRP A 58 3.33 -0.28 -11.05
CA TRP A 58 4.48 0.22 -10.29
C TRP A 58 5.39 1.20 -11.02
N ARG A 59 5.53 1.07 -12.35
CA ARG A 59 6.36 2.00 -13.15
C ARG A 59 5.79 3.42 -13.15
N ALA A 60 4.46 3.55 -13.18
CA ALA A 60 3.76 4.83 -13.23
C ALA A 60 3.40 5.39 -11.84
N LEU A 61 3.84 4.71 -10.77
CA LEU A 61 3.53 5.09 -9.40
C LEU A 61 4.36 6.30 -8.98
N ALA A 62 3.67 7.37 -8.57
CA ALA A 62 4.24 8.61 -8.07
C ALA A 62 4.32 8.61 -6.54
N GLU A 63 3.28 8.09 -5.88
CA GLU A 63 3.21 8.09 -4.43
C GLU A 63 2.51 6.82 -3.90
N PHE A 64 2.98 6.35 -2.75
CA PHE A 64 2.37 5.27 -1.99
C PHE A 64 2.15 5.72 -0.54
N LYS A 65 0.94 5.51 -0.01
CA LYS A 65 0.58 5.91 1.34
C LYS A 65 -0.03 4.75 2.11
N ILE A 66 0.39 4.56 3.35
CA ILE A 66 -0.13 3.58 4.30
C ILE A 66 -0.71 4.35 5.48
N GLU A 67 -1.93 4.03 5.89
CA GLU A 67 -2.61 4.60 7.06
C GLU A 67 -2.96 3.46 8.03
N LEU A 68 -2.58 3.63 9.28
CA LEU A 68 -2.85 2.69 10.36
C LEU A 68 -4.10 3.11 11.15
N TYR A 69 -4.65 2.17 11.93
CA TYR A 69 -5.82 2.44 12.77
C TYR A 69 -5.55 3.43 13.93
N ASP A 70 -4.31 3.53 14.39
CA ASP A 70 -3.88 4.50 15.41
C ASP A 70 -3.75 5.94 14.89
N GLY A 71 -3.96 6.15 13.58
CA GLY A 71 -3.82 7.44 12.90
C GLY A 71 -2.42 7.70 12.34
N THR A 72 -1.44 6.83 12.60
CA THR A 72 -0.11 6.92 12.00
C THR A 72 -0.20 6.74 10.49
N SER A 73 0.56 7.54 9.73
CA SER A 73 0.60 7.42 8.28
C SER A 73 2.02 7.49 7.72
N TYR A 74 2.32 6.57 6.82
CA TYR A 74 3.59 6.51 6.08
C TYR A 74 3.35 6.93 4.64
N LYS A 75 4.28 7.71 4.08
CA LYS A 75 4.19 8.23 2.72
C LYS A 75 5.53 8.08 2.02
N ILE A 76 5.50 7.44 0.87
CA ILE A 76 6.65 7.19 0.00
C ILE A 76 6.40 7.92 -1.30
N LYS A 77 7.24 8.91 -1.61
CA LYS A 77 7.22 9.59 -2.90
C LYS A 77 8.31 9.00 -3.79
N PHE A 78 7.95 8.73 -5.03
CA PHE A 78 8.86 8.28 -6.06
C PHE A 78 9.08 9.44 -7.03
N GLY A 79 10.27 10.04 -7.02
CA GLY A 79 10.65 11.06 -7.99
C GLY A 79 10.75 10.51 -9.41
N ASP A 80 10.58 11.40 -10.39
CA ASP A 80 11.22 11.28 -11.70
C ASP A 80 12.67 11.71 -11.49
N ASP A 81 13.60 10.76 -11.41
CA ASP A 81 15.02 11.04 -11.64
C ASP A 81 15.32 10.74 -13.11
#